data_AF-A0A956BA55-F1
#
_entry.id   AF-A0A956BA55-F1
#
_cell.length_a   1.000
_cell.length_b   1.000
_cell.length_c   1.000
_cell.angle_alpha   90.00
_cell.angle_beta   90.00
_cell.angle_gamma   90.00
#
_symmetry.space_group_name_H-M   'P 1'
#
loop_
_entity.id
_entity.type
_entity.pdbx_description
1 polymer ?
#
loop_
_entity_poly.entity_id
_entity_poly.type
_entity_poly.pdbx_seq_one_letter_code
_entity_poly.pdbx_strand_id
1 'polypeptide(L)'
;MKKLILTALPLTLAITACQRPGDEFREALPHRSDVTVAFPEDAAQSSQGLSRQALVGEPAEYYTTTYYEARKINGFGAFVVNLVETITAYPPTTLDADVATWGPFSDDREPNEFRLTVERRDAPALHYLWYLEGRPKSATDYTGLAGGAFE
;
A
#
# COMPACT_ATOMS: atom_id res chain seq x y z
N MET A 1 -44.40 43.59 -21.82
CA MET A 1 -44.91 42.28 -21.39
C MET A 1 -43.92 41.20 -21.81
N LYS A 2 -43.58 40.31 -20.87
CA LYS A 2 -42.88 39.01 -20.99
C LYS A 2 -41.46 38.96 -21.61
N LYS A 3 -40.55 38.62 -20.69
CA LYS A 3 -39.14 38.19 -20.82
C LYS A 3 -39.05 36.81 -21.49
N LEU A 4 -37.98 36.55 -22.24
CA LEU A 4 -37.43 35.20 -22.45
C LEU A 4 -35.90 35.32 -22.52
N ILE A 5 -35.26 35.16 -21.36
CA ILE A 5 -33.80 35.01 -21.23
C ILE A 5 -33.53 33.52 -21.46
N LEU A 6 -32.82 33.22 -22.55
CA LEU A 6 -32.38 31.87 -22.90
C LEU A 6 -31.19 31.49 -22.02
N THR A 7 -31.45 30.84 -20.88
CA THR A 7 -30.41 30.28 -20.03
C THR A 7 -29.92 28.96 -20.63
N ALA A 8 -28.73 28.97 -21.21
CA ALA A 8 -28.00 27.78 -21.60
C ALA A 8 -27.63 26.98 -20.34
N LEU A 9 -28.16 25.76 -20.23
CA LEU A 9 -27.87 24.80 -19.18
C LEU A 9 -26.53 24.11 -19.52
N PRO A 10 -25.44 24.30 -18.77
CA PRO A 10 -24.24 23.51 -19.01
C PRO A 10 -24.51 22.07 -18.59
N LEU A 11 -24.55 21.17 -19.57
CA LEU A 11 -24.58 19.72 -19.38
C LEU A 11 -23.22 19.31 -18.82
N THR A 12 -23.07 19.33 -17.50
CA THR A 12 -21.92 18.74 -16.80
C THR A 12 -21.95 17.23 -17.03
N LEU A 13 -21.11 16.74 -17.96
CA LEU A 13 -20.77 15.33 -18.05
C LEU A 13 -20.15 14.92 -16.72
N ALA A 14 -20.92 14.19 -15.90
CA ALA A 14 -20.37 13.44 -14.79
C ALA A 14 -19.46 12.36 -15.39
N ILE A 15 -18.15 12.54 -15.26
CA ILE A 15 -17.19 11.46 -15.45
C ILE A 15 -17.40 10.54 -14.24
N THR A 16 -18.39 9.64 -14.33
CA THR A 16 -18.39 8.48 -13.45
C THR A 16 -17.17 7.68 -13.85
N ALA A 17 -16.09 7.81 -13.08
CA ALA A 17 -14.96 6.90 -13.15
C ALA A 17 -15.55 5.49 -13.19
N CYS A 18 -15.21 4.70 -14.22
CA CYS A 18 -15.59 3.30 -14.28
C CYS A 18 -14.86 2.56 -13.15
N GLN A 19 -15.38 2.67 -11.94
CA GLN A 19 -14.91 1.90 -10.80
C GLN A 19 -15.20 0.43 -11.12
N ARG A 20 -14.15 -0.37 -11.17
CA ARG A 20 -14.25 -1.82 -11.22
C ARG A 20 -14.64 -2.30 -9.82
N PRO A 21 -15.38 -3.42 -9.72
CA PRO A 21 -15.66 -4.04 -8.43
C PRO A 21 -14.36 -4.29 -7.66
N GLY A 22 -14.27 -3.80 -6.42
CA GLY A 22 -13.10 -3.95 -5.57
C GLY A 22 -12.08 -2.81 -5.64
N ASP A 23 -12.30 -1.77 -6.45
CA ASP A 23 -11.37 -0.63 -6.56
C ASP A 23 -11.14 0.09 -5.22
N GLU A 24 -12.19 0.28 -4.43
CA GLU A 24 -12.07 0.90 -3.10
C GLU A 24 -11.15 0.11 -2.15
N PHE A 25 -11.19 -1.22 -2.20
CA PHE A 25 -10.33 -2.08 -1.38
C PHE A 25 -8.89 -2.06 -1.88
N ARG A 26 -8.66 -1.83 -3.17
CA ARG A 26 -7.32 -1.67 -3.74
C ARG A 26 -6.71 -0.33 -3.39
N GLU A 27 -7.49 0.74 -3.44
CA GLU A 27 -7.04 2.10 -3.13
C GLU A 27 -6.65 2.25 -1.65
N ALA A 28 -7.18 1.40 -0.77
CA ALA A 28 -6.83 1.36 0.65
C ALA A 28 -5.51 0.63 0.97
N LEU A 29 -4.86 0.02 -0.02
CA LEU A 29 -3.62 -0.73 0.17
C LEU A 29 -2.38 0.17 0.13
N PRO A 30 -1.26 -0.24 0.75
CA PRO A 30 -0.06 0.58 0.74
C PRO A 30 0.49 0.70 -0.67
N HIS A 31 0.91 1.91 -1.02
CA HIS A 31 1.60 2.20 -2.25
C HIS A 31 3.09 2.42 -2.00
N ARG A 32 3.91 2.31 -3.05
CA ARG A 32 5.37 2.47 -2.93
C ARG A 32 5.80 3.80 -2.31
N SER A 33 5.00 4.85 -2.48
CA SER A 33 5.24 6.17 -1.88
C SER A 33 5.20 6.16 -0.36
N ASP A 34 4.54 5.17 0.25
CA ASP A 34 4.23 5.17 1.68
C ASP A 34 5.30 4.45 2.50
N VAL A 35 6.21 3.74 1.84
CA VAL A 35 7.21 2.87 2.48
C VAL A 35 8.62 3.33 2.14
N THR A 36 9.08 4.38 2.83
CA THR A 36 10.47 4.85 2.74
C THR A 36 10.96 5.36 4.10
N VAL A 37 12.05 4.76 4.60
CA VAL A 37 12.85 5.30 5.70
C VAL A 37 13.88 6.26 5.11
N ALA A 38 13.87 7.50 5.58
CA ALA A 38 14.80 8.54 5.14
C ALA A 38 16.25 8.25 5.58
N PHE A 39 17.19 8.57 4.70
CA PHE A 39 18.63 8.49 4.97
C PHE A 39 19.21 9.88 5.30
N PRO A 40 20.34 9.94 6.02
CA PRO A 40 21.06 11.21 6.25
C PRO A 40 21.45 11.94 4.96
N GLU A 41 21.63 11.22 3.85
CA GLU A 41 21.85 11.81 2.52
C GLU A 41 20.60 12.50 1.95
N ASP A 42 19.40 12.05 2.31
CA ASP A 42 18.13 12.69 1.93
C ASP A 42 17.91 14.00 2.70
N ALA A 43 18.44 14.08 3.93
CA ALA A 43 18.42 15.29 4.76
C ALA A 43 19.46 16.35 4.34
N ALA A 44 20.42 16.01 3.45
CA ALA A 44 21.47 16.92 3.02
C ALA A 44 20.97 18.10 2.16
N GLN A 45 19.70 18.09 1.73
CA GLN A 45 19.09 19.20 0.98
C GLN A 45 18.52 20.32 1.86
N SER A 46 18.45 20.17 3.20
CA SER A 46 17.82 21.18 4.08
C SER A 46 18.75 21.87 5.09
N SER A 47 20.06 21.61 5.08
CA SER A 47 20.99 22.34 5.95
C SER A 47 21.35 23.70 5.35
N GLN A 48 20.43 24.67 5.42
CA GLN A 48 20.77 26.08 5.25
C GLN A 48 21.72 26.50 6.39
N GLY A 49 23.04 26.49 6.13
CA GLY A 49 24.03 27.20 6.95
C GLY A 49 25.09 26.38 7.66
N LEU A 50 25.00 25.04 7.71
CA LEU A 50 26.07 24.19 8.21
C LEU A 50 26.90 23.67 7.03
N SER A 51 28.07 24.27 6.82
CA SER A 51 29.02 23.78 5.82
C SER A 51 29.45 22.35 6.18
N ARG A 52 29.37 21.45 5.20
CA ARG A 52 29.70 20.01 5.33
C ARG A 52 31.09 19.77 5.93
N GLN A 53 31.98 20.77 5.84
CA GLN A 53 33.33 20.78 6.42
C GLN A 53 33.36 20.74 7.96
N ALA A 54 32.30 21.19 8.66
CA ALA A 54 32.30 21.25 10.14
C ALA A 54 32.01 19.90 10.84
N LEU A 55 31.60 18.88 10.07
CA LEU A 55 31.19 17.56 10.59
C LEU A 55 32.02 16.40 10.00
N VAL A 56 33.12 16.68 9.30
CA VAL A 56 34.00 15.63 8.73
C VAL A 56 34.90 15.06 9.83
N GLY A 57 34.30 14.33 10.76
CA GLY A 57 35.00 13.37 11.62
C GLY A 57 34.90 11.96 11.03
N GLU A 58 35.57 10.99 11.68
CA GLU A 58 35.34 9.58 11.41
C GLU A 58 33.83 9.25 11.55
N PRO A 59 33.24 8.46 10.64
CA PRO A 59 31.88 7.98 10.81
C PRO A 59 31.70 7.33 12.18
N ALA A 60 30.53 7.49 12.79
CA ALA A 60 30.20 6.78 14.03
C ALA A 60 30.40 5.26 13.81
N GLU A 61 30.84 4.54 14.84
CA GLU A 61 31.18 3.10 14.78
C GLU A 61 30.12 2.25 14.05
N TYR A 62 28.85 2.59 14.23
CA TYR A 62 27.71 1.86 13.65
C TYR A 62 27.13 2.48 12.39
N TYR A 63 27.71 3.56 11.84
CA TYR A 63 27.17 4.26 10.67
C TYR A 63 26.94 3.32 9.49
N THR A 64 27.93 2.50 9.15
CA THR A 64 27.84 1.56 8.02
C THR A 64 26.77 0.51 8.27
N THR A 65 26.71 -0.05 9.47
CA THR A 65 25.69 -1.02 9.87
C THR A 65 24.29 -0.42 9.74
N THR A 66 24.03 0.71 10.40
CA THR A 66 22.72 1.39 10.33
C THR A 66 22.34 1.76 8.90
N TYR A 67 23.31 2.22 8.10
CA TYR A 67 23.09 2.55 6.69
C TYR A 67 22.60 1.35 5.89
N TYR A 68 23.30 0.20 5.97
CA TYR A 68 22.91 -1.00 5.24
C TYR A 68 21.61 -1.62 5.77
N GLU A 69 21.37 -1.60 7.08
CA GLU A 69 20.12 -2.10 7.66
C GLU A 69 18.91 -1.26 7.22
N ALA A 70 19.03 0.07 7.21
CA ALA A 70 17.98 0.94 6.69
C ALA A 70 17.67 0.65 5.21
N ARG A 71 18.68 0.37 4.38
CA ARG A 71 18.47 -0.05 2.98
C ARG A 71 17.77 -1.40 2.88
N LYS A 72 18.10 -2.38 3.73
CA LYS A 72 17.42 -3.68 3.75
C LYS A 72 15.95 -3.54 4.15
N ILE A 73 15.64 -2.72 5.16
CA ILE A 73 14.26 -2.47 5.60
C ILE A 73 13.45 -1.83 4.48
N ASN A 74 13.98 -0.80 3.81
CA ASN A 74 13.32 -0.19 2.66
C ASN A 74 13.13 -1.17 1.51
N GLY A 75 14.15 -2.00 1.21
CA GLY A 75 14.06 -3.03 0.19
C GLY A 75 12.98 -4.07 0.49
N PHE A 76 12.88 -4.52 1.74
CA PHE A 76 11.85 -5.46 2.17
C PHE A 76 10.45 -4.85 2.12
N GLY A 77 10.29 -3.62 2.60
CA GLY A 77 9.03 -2.89 2.51
C GLY A 77 8.57 -2.72 1.06
N ALA A 78 9.47 -2.29 0.17
CA ALA A 78 9.18 -2.16 -1.25
C ALA A 78 8.82 -3.49 -1.93
N PHE A 79 9.41 -4.60 -1.48
CA PHE A 79 9.06 -5.95 -1.96
C PHE A 79 7.63 -6.33 -1.58
N VAL A 80 7.24 -6.15 -0.32
CA VAL A 80 5.88 -6.47 0.16
C VAL A 80 4.83 -5.62 -0.55
N VAL A 81 5.05 -4.31 -0.66
CA VAL A 81 4.14 -3.40 -1.38
C VAL A 81 4.00 -3.84 -2.84
N ASN A 82 5.10 -4.14 -3.52
CA ASN A 82 5.03 -4.53 -4.92
C ASN A 82 4.30 -5.86 -5.14
N LEU A 83 4.42 -6.80 -4.19
CA LEU A 83 3.66 -8.04 -4.22
C LEU A 83 2.15 -7.76 -4.08
N VAL A 84 1.75 -6.91 -3.12
CA VAL A 84 0.35 -6.52 -2.90
C VAL A 84 -0.23 -5.79 -4.13
N GLU A 85 0.51 -4.85 -4.72
CA GLU A 85 0.14 -4.18 -5.98
C GLU A 85 -0.04 -5.19 -7.12
N THR A 86 0.85 -6.18 -7.21
CA THR A 86 0.80 -7.20 -8.27
C THR A 86 -0.40 -8.12 -8.12
N ILE A 87 -0.69 -8.57 -6.90
CA ILE A 87 -1.86 -9.40 -6.57
C ILE A 87 -3.14 -8.64 -6.92
N THR A 88 -3.24 -7.39 -6.50
CA THR A 88 -4.47 -6.60 -6.67
C THR A 88 -4.66 -6.02 -8.06
N ALA A 89 -3.67 -6.11 -8.95
CA ALA A 89 -3.84 -5.78 -10.37
C ALA A 89 -4.94 -6.62 -11.05
N TYR A 90 -5.28 -7.78 -10.48
CA TYR A 90 -6.37 -8.64 -10.91
C TYR A 90 -7.64 -8.39 -10.07
N PRO A 91 -8.84 -8.72 -10.59
CA PRO A 91 -10.06 -8.70 -9.79
C PRO A 91 -9.95 -9.63 -8.57
N PRO A 92 -10.58 -9.29 -7.44
CA PRO A 92 -10.67 -10.20 -6.30
C PRO A 92 -11.41 -11.48 -6.72
N THR A 93 -11.00 -12.60 -6.13
CA THR A 93 -11.66 -13.91 -6.32
C THR A 93 -13.00 -13.97 -5.60
N THR A 94 -13.09 -13.30 -4.45
CA THR A 94 -14.34 -13.10 -3.71
C THR A 94 -14.44 -11.63 -3.30
N LEU A 95 -15.62 -11.06 -3.49
CA LEU A 95 -15.93 -9.69 -3.11
C LEU A 95 -17.28 -9.65 -2.40
N ASP A 96 -17.23 -9.33 -1.12
CA ASP A 96 -18.39 -9.09 -0.26
C ASP A 96 -18.50 -7.58 0.06
N ALA A 97 -19.51 -7.18 0.83
CA ALA A 97 -19.74 -5.77 1.16
C ALA A 97 -18.56 -5.11 1.92
N ASP A 98 -17.96 -5.88 2.84
CA ASP A 98 -16.93 -5.38 3.74
C ASP A 98 -15.59 -6.10 3.56
N VAL A 99 -15.49 -7.07 2.65
CA VAL A 99 -14.27 -7.88 2.49
C VAL A 99 -14.00 -8.15 1.01
N ALA A 100 -12.78 -7.88 0.58
CA ALA A 100 -12.24 -8.33 -0.70
C ALA A 100 -11.14 -9.36 -0.46
N THR A 101 -11.22 -10.50 -1.14
CA THR A 101 -10.20 -11.56 -1.09
C THR A 101 -9.60 -11.79 -2.47
N TRP A 102 -8.29 -11.90 -2.53
CA TRP A 102 -7.52 -12.38 -3.68
C TRP A 102 -6.87 -13.71 -3.34
N GLY A 103 -7.21 -14.75 -4.11
CA GLY A 103 -6.75 -16.12 -3.89
C GLY A 103 -7.87 -17.08 -3.48
N PRO A 104 -7.56 -18.26 -2.93
CA PRO A 104 -6.22 -18.75 -2.63
C PRO A 104 -5.36 -18.93 -3.89
N PHE A 105 -4.09 -18.54 -3.79
CA PHE A 105 -3.04 -18.78 -4.76
C PHE A 105 -2.29 -20.05 -4.36
N SER A 106 -2.28 -21.04 -5.27
CA SER A 106 -1.50 -22.26 -5.12
C SER A 106 -1.51 -23.05 -6.41
N ASP A 107 -0.41 -23.72 -6.71
CA ASP A 107 -0.36 -24.74 -7.77
C ASP A 107 -0.66 -26.14 -7.23
N ASP A 108 -1.04 -27.08 -8.10
CA ASP A 108 -1.39 -28.47 -7.72
C ASP A 108 -0.32 -29.18 -6.86
N ARG A 109 0.96 -28.87 -7.11
CA ARG A 109 2.11 -29.50 -6.43
C ARG A 109 2.62 -28.70 -5.24
N GLU A 110 2.11 -27.50 -5.02
CA GLU A 110 2.51 -26.69 -3.87
C GLU A 110 1.82 -27.20 -2.61
N PRO A 111 2.55 -27.43 -1.51
CA PRO A 111 1.96 -27.86 -0.25
C PRO A 111 1.24 -26.73 0.49
N ASN A 112 1.44 -25.48 0.07
CA ASN A 112 0.93 -24.28 0.72
C ASN A 112 0.01 -23.51 -0.22
N GLU A 113 -0.87 -22.72 0.37
CA GLU A 113 -1.70 -21.74 -0.33
C GLU A 113 -1.65 -20.39 0.37
N PHE A 114 -1.82 -19.33 -0.41
CA PHE A 114 -1.69 -17.95 0.04
C PHE A 114 -2.91 -17.14 -0.35
N ARG A 115 -3.26 -16.11 0.43
CA ARG A 115 -4.30 -15.16 0.04
C ARG A 115 -3.99 -13.76 0.55
N LEU A 116 -4.58 -12.78 -0.11
CA LEU A 116 -4.66 -11.41 0.39
C LEU A 116 -6.12 -11.11 0.73
N THR A 117 -6.35 -10.65 1.94
CA THR A 117 -7.68 -10.21 2.41
C THR A 117 -7.61 -8.74 2.76
N VAL A 118 -8.59 -7.95 2.33
CA VAL A 118 -8.79 -6.56 2.75
C VAL A 118 -10.18 -6.43 3.34
N GLU A 119 -10.25 -5.97 4.58
CA GLU A 119 -11.48 -5.83 5.36
C GLU A 119 -11.74 -4.36 5.67
N ARG A 120 -12.96 -3.90 5.39
CA ARG A 120 -13.44 -2.61 5.85
C ARG A 120 -13.75 -2.67 7.34
N ARG A 121 -13.41 -1.62 8.08
CA ARG A 121 -13.71 -1.46 9.50
C ARG A 121 -14.46 -0.15 9.73
N ASP A 122 -15.52 -0.23 10.53
CA ASP A 122 -16.19 0.95 11.08
C ASP A 122 -15.36 1.54 12.22
N ALA A 123 -14.21 2.11 11.90
CA ALA A 123 -13.36 2.85 12.85
C ALA A 123 -13.09 4.27 12.34
N PRO A 124 -13.03 5.29 13.23
CA PRO A 124 -13.01 6.70 12.85
C PRO A 124 -11.70 7.19 12.19
N ALA A 125 -10.67 6.35 12.08
CA ALA A 125 -9.40 6.69 11.47
C ALA A 125 -8.75 5.53 10.68
N LEU A 126 -9.20 4.29 10.83
CA LEU A 126 -8.62 3.12 10.14
C LEU A 126 -9.75 2.38 9.44
N HIS A 127 -10.07 2.77 8.22
CA HIS A 127 -11.22 2.22 7.51
C HIS A 127 -10.92 0.86 6.89
N TYR A 128 -9.66 0.44 6.79
CA TYR A 128 -9.28 -0.84 6.20
C TYR A 128 -8.16 -1.57 6.94
N LEU A 129 -8.30 -2.89 7.04
CA LEU A 129 -7.25 -3.81 7.44
C LEU A 129 -6.90 -4.71 6.26
N TRP A 130 -5.63 -5.03 6.08
CA TRP A 130 -5.22 -6.02 5.10
C TRP A 130 -4.29 -7.05 5.69
N TYR A 131 -4.38 -8.26 5.16
CA TYR A 131 -3.58 -9.41 5.56
C TYR A 131 -3.14 -10.19 4.33
N LEU A 132 -1.82 -10.29 4.13
CA LEU A 132 -1.22 -11.33 3.31
C LEU A 132 -0.98 -12.53 4.20
N GLU A 133 -1.61 -13.65 3.87
CA GLU A 133 -1.67 -14.83 4.72
C GLU A 133 -1.27 -16.08 3.94
N GLY A 134 -0.76 -17.09 4.66
CA GLY A 134 -0.45 -18.39 4.10
C GLY A 134 -0.82 -19.54 5.04
N ARG A 135 -1.10 -20.70 4.47
CA ARG A 135 -1.25 -21.96 5.22
C ARG A 135 -0.77 -23.17 4.42
N PRO A 136 -0.37 -24.25 5.07
CA PRO A 136 -0.35 -25.56 4.44
C PRO A 136 -1.76 -25.95 3.99
N LYS A 137 -1.91 -26.60 2.84
CA LYS A 137 -3.20 -27.14 2.36
C LYS A 137 -3.83 -28.17 3.31
N SER A 138 -3.00 -28.79 4.16
CA SER A 138 -3.45 -29.72 5.20
C SER A 138 -3.98 -29.02 6.45
N ALA A 139 -3.83 -27.71 6.58
CA ALA A 139 -4.27 -26.92 7.72
C ALA A 139 -5.56 -26.16 7.42
N THR A 140 -6.34 -25.89 8.46
CA THR A 140 -7.57 -25.09 8.35
C THR A 140 -7.27 -23.59 8.45
N ASP A 141 -6.35 -23.20 9.33
CA ASP A 141 -6.17 -21.78 9.66
C ASP A 141 -5.06 -21.13 8.85
N TYR A 142 -5.31 -19.90 8.42
CA TYR A 142 -4.32 -19.04 7.80
C TYR A 142 -3.43 -18.37 8.84
N THR A 143 -2.14 -18.24 8.52
CA THR A 143 -1.17 -17.49 9.32
C THR A 143 -0.80 -16.21 8.59
N GLY A 144 -0.84 -15.07 9.30
CA GLY A 144 -0.43 -13.77 8.77
C GLY A 144 1.08 -13.72 8.47
N LEU A 145 1.42 -13.29 7.26
CA LEU A 145 2.79 -13.10 6.77
C LEU A 145 3.16 -11.62 6.73
N ALA A 146 2.20 -10.78 6.33
CA ALA A 146 2.28 -9.33 6.37
C ALA A 146 0.87 -8.76 6.53
N GLY A 147 0.76 -7.56 7.08
CA GLY A 147 -0.52 -6.89 7.20
C GLY A 147 -0.35 -5.49 7.78
N GLY A 148 -1.46 -4.74 7.77
CA GLY A 148 -1.47 -3.38 8.25
C GLY A 148 -2.89 -2.80 8.28
N ALA A 149 -2.98 -1.58 8.77
CA ALA A 149 -4.21 -0.81 8.85
C ALA A 149 -4.00 0.52 8.14
N PHE A 150 -4.99 0.95 7.35
CA PHE A 150 -4.98 2.22 6.64
C PHE A 150 -6.28 2.98 6.85
N GLU A 151 -6.15 4.30 6.72
CA GLU A 151 -7.28 5.23 6.70
C GLU A 151 -8.04 5.11 5.37
#